data_AF-A0A7X7ZR71-F1
#
_entry.id   AF-A0A7X7ZR71-F1
#
_cell.length_a   1.000
_cell.length_b   1.000
_cell.length_c   1.000
_cell.angle_alpha   90.00
_cell.angle_beta   90.00
_cell.angle_gamma   90.00
#
_symmetry.space_group_name_H-M   'P 1'
#
loop_
_entity.id
_entity.type
_entity.pdbx_description
1 polymer ?
#
loop_
_entity_poly.entity_id
_entity_poly.type
_entity_poly.pdbx_seq_one_letter_code
_entity_poly.pdbx_strand_id
1 'polypeptide(L)'
;EARIQKLIFDSGQTDEQKAKLLMRSDEIFATLVDAGVAIRKELPNGETNWSATVDLPEDFALDQPLSPFLLAAIELLDSESDTYALDVISMIEATLENPWSILRAQERRARDAAMAQMKADGIDYDERMERIVDISYPKPLEGLLNAAFESYCEKVPWARDFQLRPKSVLRDMLETANDFKGYISGFGMARSEGTLLRYLSEAYHVLSRTIPADKFDERLKEILEWLGFTVRTVDSSLVDEWAASGEDASVVPPAATDVVVPDRRAVTLLVRNALWRRVRLIAAHDIQQLGKIDYDWGWDERRWRDALDAFFKAHDHVVLDADAHSTKFFEIDTSEETSKHLWHVRQTVDDYEGDRDFGIWADVLLDATQDLGAAVFDHYRAGFIEDLLGSD
;
A
#
# COMPACT_ATOMS: atom_id res chain seq x y z
N GLU A 1 -22.29 3.21 -28.93
CA GLU A 1 -23.17 2.16 -29.49
C GLU A 1 -22.84 1.70 -30.92
N ALA A 2 -23.04 2.51 -31.97
CA ALA A 2 -23.02 2.02 -33.36
C ALA A 2 -21.73 1.29 -33.80
N ARG A 3 -20.55 1.72 -33.30
CA ARG A 3 -19.27 1.04 -33.58
C ARG A 3 -19.12 -0.31 -32.87
N ILE A 4 -19.62 -0.43 -31.63
CA ILE A 4 -19.57 -1.68 -30.86
C ILE A 4 -20.60 -2.66 -31.40
N GLN A 5 -21.81 -2.20 -31.71
CA GLN A 5 -22.82 -3.03 -32.38
C GLN A 5 -22.26 -3.58 -33.70
N LYS A 6 -21.64 -2.73 -34.53
CA LYS A 6 -20.97 -3.18 -35.75
C LYS A 6 -19.87 -4.20 -35.48
N LEU A 7 -19.03 -3.99 -34.48
CA LEU A 7 -17.98 -4.95 -34.08
C LEU A 7 -18.57 -6.32 -33.69
N ILE A 8 -19.68 -6.33 -32.95
CA ILE A 8 -20.39 -7.55 -32.55
C ILE A 8 -20.98 -8.25 -33.78
N PHE A 9 -21.60 -7.49 -34.69
CA PHE A 9 -22.15 -8.04 -35.93
C PHE A 9 -21.08 -8.62 -36.86
N ASP A 10 -19.93 -7.96 -36.96
CA ASP A 10 -18.78 -8.38 -37.77
C ASP A 10 -18.00 -9.56 -37.14
N SER A 11 -18.31 -9.94 -35.90
CA SER A 11 -17.66 -11.07 -35.22
C SER A 11 -18.06 -12.43 -35.79
N GLY A 12 -17.18 -13.42 -35.65
CA GLY A 12 -17.42 -14.82 -36.04
C GLY A 12 -18.33 -15.61 -35.09
N GLN A 13 -19.01 -14.93 -34.15
CA GLN A 13 -19.91 -15.54 -33.18
C GLN A 13 -21.24 -15.98 -33.84
N THR A 14 -21.94 -16.94 -33.24
CA THR A 14 -23.30 -17.33 -33.66
C THR A 14 -24.31 -16.21 -33.39
N ASP A 15 -25.46 -16.25 -34.07
CA ASP A 15 -26.51 -15.23 -33.88
C ASP A 15 -27.01 -15.15 -32.42
N GLU A 16 -27.09 -16.29 -31.73
CA GLU A 16 -27.46 -16.33 -30.31
C GLU A 16 -26.40 -15.66 -29.42
N GLN A 17 -25.12 -15.88 -29.70
CA GLN A 17 -24.02 -15.22 -28.98
C GLN A 17 -23.96 -13.72 -29.27
N LYS A 18 -24.22 -13.30 -30.53
CA LYS A 18 -24.32 -11.89 -30.91
C LYS A 18 -25.43 -11.18 -30.15
N ALA A 19 -26.61 -11.81 -30.04
CA ALA A 19 -27.72 -11.24 -29.26
C ALA A 19 -27.35 -11.05 -27.78
N LYS A 20 -26.67 -12.02 -27.17
CA LYS A 20 -26.17 -11.92 -25.78
C LYS A 20 -25.14 -10.80 -25.62
N LEU A 21 -24.22 -10.66 -26.58
CA LEU A 21 -23.21 -9.58 -26.58
C LEU A 21 -23.83 -8.19 -26.74
N LEU A 22 -24.88 -8.07 -27.57
CA LEU A 22 -25.61 -6.81 -27.74
C LEU A 22 -26.32 -6.40 -26.44
N MET A 23 -27.08 -7.32 -25.81
CA MET A 23 -27.68 -7.06 -24.50
C MET A 23 -26.63 -6.65 -23.47
N ARG A 24 -25.52 -7.39 -23.38
CA ARG A 24 -24.45 -7.08 -22.43
C ARG A 24 -23.79 -5.73 -22.70
N SER A 25 -23.60 -5.36 -23.97
CA SER A 25 -23.11 -4.03 -24.36
C SER A 25 -24.05 -2.94 -23.87
N ASP A 26 -25.36 -3.10 -24.07
CA ASP A 26 -26.36 -2.11 -23.67
C ASP A 26 -26.41 -1.96 -22.13
N GLU A 27 -26.33 -3.07 -21.39
CA GLU A 27 -26.25 -3.06 -19.93
C GLU A 27 -24.98 -2.35 -19.41
N ILE A 28 -23.82 -2.59 -20.05
CA ILE A 28 -22.56 -1.91 -19.71
C ILE A 28 -22.70 -0.40 -19.94
N PHE A 29 -23.22 0.02 -21.11
CA PHE A 29 -23.40 1.45 -21.39
C PHE A 29 -24.37 2.12 -20.41
N ALA A 30 -25.48 1.47 -20.07
CA ALA A 30 -26.41 1.99 -19.07
C ALA A 30 -25.72 2.18 -17.71
N THR A 31 -24.93 1.18 -17.29
CA THR A 31 -24.16 1.23 -16.03
C THR A 31 -23.16 2.38 -16.02
N LEU A 32 -22.44 2.60 -17.13
CA LEU A 32 -21.50 3.71 -17.24
C LEU A 32 -22.19 5.07 -17.17
N VAL A 33 -23.42 5.21 -17.66
CA VAL A 33 -24.20 6.45 -17.50
C VAL A 33 -24.63 6.65 -16.05
N ASP A 34 -25.18 5.60 -15.43
CA ASP A 34 -25.68 5.66 -14.05
C ASP A 34 -24.56 5.94 -13.05
N ALA A 35 -23.36 5.38 -13.28
CA ALA A 35 -22.16 5.65 -12.50
C ALA A 35 -21.55 7.04 -12.78
N GLY A 36 -22.13 7.84 -13.69
CA GLY A 36 -21.61 9.14 -14.05
C GLY A 36 -20.29 9.09 -14.83
N VAL A 37 -19.93 7.94 -15.41
CA VAL A 37 -18.69 7.73 -16.17
C VAL A 37 -18.85 8.10 -17.64
N ALA A 38 -20.05 7.88 -18.21
CA ALA A 38 -20.36 8.18 -19.59
C ALA A 38 -21.58 9.11 -19.71
N ILE A 39 -21.52 10.04 -20.66
CA ILE A 39 -22.62 10.93 -21.00
C ILE A 39 -23.13 10.55 -22.39
N ARG A 40 -24.42 10.26 -22.47
CA ARG A 40 -25.14 10.08 -23.74
C ARG A 40 -25.73 11.41 -24.19
N LYS A 41 -25.33 11.91 -25.35
CA LYS A 41 -25.94 13.09 -26.00
C LYS A 41 -26.52 12.69 -27.36
N GLU A 42 -27.82 12.90 -27.54
CA GLU A 42 -28.43 12.80 -28.87
C GLU A 42 -28.09 14.04 -29.68
N LEU A 43 -27.48 13.83 -30.84
CA LEU A 43 -27.19 14.88 -31.80
C LEU A 43 -28.46 15.21 -32.60
N PRO A 44 -28.59 16.44 -33.13
CA PRO A 44 -29.75 16.87 -33.91
C PRO A 44 -30.04 16.03 -35.17
N ASN A 45 -29.05 15.26 -35.64
CA ASN A 45 -29.17 14.34 -36.78
C ASN A 45 -29.72 12.96 -36.41
N GLY A 46 -30.07 12.72 -35.13
CA GLY A 46 -30.53 11.44 -34.62
C GLY A 46 -29.41 10.45 -34.27
N GLU A 47 -28.15 10.84 -34.41
CA GLU A 47 -27.01 10.03 -33.96
C GLU A 47 -26.78 10.21 -32.47
N THR A 48 -26.40 9.13 -31.79
CA THR A 48 -26.03 9.19 -30.36
C THR A 48 -24.53 9.37 -30.22
N ASN A 49 -24.11 10.49 -29.64
CA ASN A 49 -22.73 10.73 -29.24
C ASN A 49 -22.53 10.29 -27.79
N TRP A 50 -21.43 9.58 -27.55
CA TRP A 50 -21.03 9.10 -26.25
C TRP A 50 -19.71 9.78 -25.88
N SER A 51 -19.65 10.43 -24.73
CA SER A 51 -18.41 11.03 -24.21
C SER A 51 -18.16 10.55 -22.79
N ALA A 52 -16.91 10.33 -22.42
CA ALA A 52 -16.53 10.18 -21.02
C ALA A 52 -16.81 11.48 -20.26
N THR A 53 -17.13 11.39 -18.97
CA THR A 53 -17.24 12.55 -18.10
C THR A 53 -15.89 13.24 -17.98
N VAL A 54 -15.89 14.58 -17.92
CA VAL A 54 -14.68 15.42 -18.01
C VAL A 54 -13.73 15.22 -16.82
N ASP A 55 -14.24 14.68 -15.70
CA ASP A 55 -13.48 14.48 -14.46
C ASP A 55 -12.75 13.11 -14.37
N LEU A 56 -12.78 12.30 -15.43
CA LEU A 56 -12.04 11.03 -15.47
C LEU A 56 -10.61 11.21 -16.00
N PRO A 57 -9.60 10.51 -15.44
CA PRO A 57 -8.25 10.49 -15.99
C PRO A 57 -8.23 10.11 -17.48
N GLU A 58 -7.33 10.70 -18.27
CA GLU A 58 -7.20 10.41 -19.71
C GLU A 58 -6.93 8.92 -20.00
N ASP A 59 -6.41 8.18 -19.03
CA ASP A 59 -6.05 6.77 -19.10
C ASP A 59 -6.95 5.84 -18.27
N PHE A 60 -8.15 6.28 -17.89
CA PHE A 60 -9.10 5.50 -17.08
C PHE A 60 -9.35 4.07 -17.64
N ALA A 61 -9.14 3.07 -16.77
CA ALA A 61 -9.18 1.64 -17.11
C ALA A 61 -10.62 1.10 -17.17
N LEU A 62 -11.29 1.31 -18.32
CA LEU A 62 -12.62 0.73 -18.63
C LEU A 62 -12.59 -0.78 -18.90
N ASP A 63 -11.41 -1.38 -19.03
CA ASP A 63 -11.23 -2.81 -19.24
C ASP A 63 -11.41 -3.63 -17.95
N GLN A 64 -11.44 -2.99 -16.79
CA GLN A 64 -11.70 -3.62 -15.51
C GLN A 64 -13.20 -3.57 -15.16
N PRO A 65 -13.90 -4.72 -15.12
CA PRO A 65 -15.36 -4.77 -14.94
C PRO A 65 -15.85 -4.25 -13.57
N LEU A 66 -14.97 -4.17 -12.57
CA LEU A 66 -15.29 -3.67 -11.23
C LEU A 66 -14.98 -2.18 -11.04
N SER A 67 -14.41 -1.48 -12.02
CA SER A 67 -14.11 -0.03 -11.91
C SER A 67 -15.35 0.82 -11.59
N PRO A 68 -16.51 0.65 -12.24
CA PRO A 68 -17.69 1.45 -11.91
C PRO A 68 -18.25 1.16 -10.51
N PHE A 69 -18.15 -0.11 -10.06
CA PHE A 69 -18.50 -0.48 -8.70
C PHE A 69 -17.59 0.23 -7.69
N LEU A 70 -16.27 0.22 -7.92
CA LEU A 70 -15.29 0.84 -7.04
C LEU A 70 -15.56 2.35 -6.87
N LEU A 71 -15.84 3.06 -7.97
CA LEU A 71 -16.20 4.48 -7.93
C LEU A 71 -17.44 4.73 -7.06
N ALA A 72 -18.50 3.96 -7.28
CA ALA A 72 -19.73 4.09 -6.49
C ALA A 72 -19.53 3.69 -5.02
N ALA A 73 -18.65 2.71 -4.73
CA ALA A 73 -18.38 2.24 -3.38
C ALA A 73 -17.56 3.26 -2.57
N ILE A 74 -16.64 3.99 -3.20
CA ILE A 74 -15.85 5.04 -2.54
C ILE A 74 -16.74 6.16 -1.99
N GLU A 75 -17.86 6.47 -2.66
CA GLU A 75 -18.85 7.45 -2.16
C GLU A 75 -19.50 7.04 -0.83
N LEU A 76 -19.35 5.79 -0.39
CA LEU A 76 -19.84 5.31 0.90
C LEU A 76 -18.85 5.60 2.04
N LEU A 77 -17.62 5.99 1.73
CA LEU A 77 -16.60 6.31 2.72
C LEU A 77 -16.78 7.74 3.24
N ASP A 78 -16.43 7.94 4.51
CA ASP A 78 -16.30 9.27 5.09
C ASP A 78 -14.92 9.86 4.72
N SER A 79 -14.92 10.92 3.92
CA SER A 79 -13.69 11.59 3.46
C SER A 79 -12.91 12.27 4.58
N GLU A 80 -13.55 12.54 5.72
CA GLU A 80 -12.91 13.17 6.88
C GLU A 80 -12.36 12.12 7.87
N SER A 81 -12.52 10.83 7.59
CA SER A 81 -11.98 9.75 8.43
C SER A 81 -10.45 9.68 8.33
N ASP A 82 -9.77 9.52 9.46
CA ASP A 82 -8.32 9.28 9.52
C ASP A 82 -7.90 7.99 8.78
N THR A 83 -8.83 7.06 8.58
CA THR A 83 -8.61 5.80 7.84
C THR A 83 -8.97 5.87 6.38
N TYR A 84 -9.48 7.01 5.88
CA TYR A 84 -10.01 7.13 4.51
C TYR A 84 -9.05 6.58 3.45
N ALA A 85 -7.79 7.00 3.44
CA ALA A 85 -6.80 6.50 2.49
C ALA A 85 -6.59 4.96 2.57
N LEU A 86 -6.58 4.38 3.77
CA LEU A 86 -6.44 2.93 3.95
C LEU A 86 -7.70 2.16 3.52
N ASP A 87 -8.86 2.78 3.69
CA ASP A 87 -10.15 2.22 3.29
C ASP A 87 -10.31 2.22 1.76
N VAL A 88 -9.90 3.30 1.09
CA VAL A 88 -9.81 3.35 -0.38
C VAL A 88 -8.88 2.25 -0.91
N ILE A 89 -7.71 2.06 -0.28
CA ILE A 89 -6.78 0.98 -0.64
C ILE A 89 -7.43 -0.38 -0.46
N SER A 90 -8.15 -0.60 0.63
CA SER A 90 -8.86 -1.86 0.88
C SER A 90 -9.92 -2.16 -0.19
N MET A 91 -10.64 -1.12 -0.66
CA MET A 91 -11.59 -1.25 -1.76
C MET A 91 -10.91 -1.61 -3.08
N ILE A 92 -9.75 -0.99 -3.38
CA ILE A 92 -8.93 -1.33 -4.55
C ILE A 92 -8.44 -2.77 -4.45
N GLU A 93 -7.84 -3.17 -3.32
CA GLU A 93 -7.34 -4.53 -3.13
C GLU A 93 -8.44 -5.59 -3.28
N ALA A 94 -9.69 -5.25 -2.93
CA ALA A 94 -10.83 -6.14 -3.09
C ALA A 94 -11.19 -6.41 -4.56
N THR A 95 -10.85 -5.54 -5.51
CA THR A 95 -11.07 -5.77 -6.95
C THR A 95 -9.96 -6.58 -7.61
N LEU A 96 -8.79 -6.69 -6.95
CA LEU A 96 -7.62 -7.38 -7.50
C LEU A 96 -7.69 -8.90 -7.32
N GLU A 97 -6.90 -9.60 -8.14
CA GLU A 97 -6.65 -11.03 -7.99
C GLU A 97 -5.91 -11.36 -6.68
N ASN A 98 -6.07 -12.59 -6.17
CA ASN A 98 -5.45 -12.96 -4.90
C ASN A 98 -3.98 -13.36 -5.09
N PRO A 99 -3.01 -12.71 -4.42
CA PRO A 99 -1.63 -13.16 -4.38
C PRO A 99 -1.50 -14.29 -3.35
N TRP A 100 -1.93 -15.50 -3.72
CA TRP A 100 -2.10 -16.62 -2.78
C TRP A 100 -0.86 -16.97 -1.95
N SER A 101 0.35 -16.81 -2.47
CA SER A 101 1.57 -17.05 -1.69
C SER A 101 1.69 -16.09 -0.50
N ILE A 102 1.28 -14.83 -0.68
CA ILE A 102 1.31 -13.79 0.34
C ILE A 102 0.19 -13.99 1.35
N LEU A 103 -1.05 -14.21 0.87
CA LEU A 103 -2.21 -14.42 1.75
C LEU A 103 -2.02 -15.66 2.66
N ARG A 104 -1.40 -16.72 2.15
CA ARG A 104 -1.06 -17.91 2.97
C ARG A 104 -0.02 -17.60 4.05
N ALA A 105 0.91 -16.69 3.81
CA ALA A 105 1.88 -16.27 4.81
C ALA A 105 1.23 -15.43 5.90
N GLN A 106 0.33 -14.51 5.52
CA GLN A 106 -0.47 -13.72 6.46
C GLN A 106 -1.40 -14.59 7.31
N GLU A 107 -2.11 -15.53 6.68
CA GLU A 107 -2.97 -16.49 7.38
C GLU A 107 -2.17 -17.33 8.40
N ARG A 108 -0.98 -17.80 8.03
CA ARG A 108 -0.10 -18.52 8.96
C ARG A 108 0.29 -17.64 10.15
N ARG A 109 0.72 -16.41 9.90
CA ARG A 109 1.09 -15.46 10.97
C ARG A 109 -0.10 -15.16 11.90
N ALA A 110 -1.29 -14.95 11.34
CA ALA A 110 -2.51 -14.72 12.11
C ALA A 110 -2.86 -15.91 12.99
N ARG A 111 -2.76 -17.14 12.45
CA ARG A 111 -2.95 -18.38 13.21
C ARG A 111 -1.91 -18.56 14.31
N ASP A 112 -0.65 -18.30 14.02
CA ASP A 112 0.43 -18.40 15.00
C ASP A 112 0.25 -17.40 16.16
N ALA A 113 -0.11 -16.16 15.85
CA ALA A 113 -0.41 -15.12 16.84
C ALA A 113 -1.63 -15.49 17.70
N ALA A 114 -2.71 -15.95 17.09
CA ALA A 114 -3.89 -16.39 17.81
C ALA A 114 -3.61 -17.61 18.69
N MET A 115 -2.83 -18.58 18.21
CA MET A 115 -2.41 -19.74 19.00
C MET A 115 -1.58 -19.31 20.22
N ALA A 116 -0.68 -18.35 20.05
CA ALA A 116 0.12 -17.81 21.15
C ALA A 116 -0.77 -17.09 22.17
N GLN A 117 -1.72 -16.27 21.72
CA GLN A 117 -2.68 -15.58 22.59
C GLN A 117 -3.55 -16.58 23.37
N MET A 118 -4.14 -17.56 22.68
CA MET A 118 -4.99 -18.56 23.34
C MET A 118 -4.21 -19.43 24.35
N LYS A 119 -2.91 -19.67 24.12
CA LYS A 119 -2.03 -20.30 25.11
C LYS A 119 -1.82 -19.42 26.34
N ALA A 120 -1.60 -18.12 26.14
CA ALA A 120 -1.45 -17.17 27.23
C ALA A 120 -2.75 -17.03 28.05
N ASP A 121 -3.90 -17.09 27.38
CA ASP A 121 -5.23 -17.05 28.00
C ASP A 121 -5.63 -18.36 28.70
N GLY A 122 -4.79 -19.41 28.59
CA GLY A 122 -5.03 -20.70 29.24
C GLY A 122 -6.14 -21.55 28.61
N ILE A 123 -6.48 -21.33 27.34
CA ILE A 123 -7.54 -22.07 26.63
C ILE A 123 -7.11 -23.52 26.41
N ASP A 124 -8.07 -24.44 26.58
CA ASP A 124 -7.84 -25.87 26.37
C ASP A 124 -7.38 -26.18 24.93
N TYR A 125 -6.63 -27.27 24.75
CA TYR A 125 -6.13 -27.65 23.44
C TYR A 125 -7.25 -27.90 22.41
N ASP A 126 -8.31 -28.61 22.80
CA ASP A 126 -9.37 -28.97 21.87
C ASP A 126 -10.14 -27.72 21.43
N GLU A 127 -10.43 -26.82 22.38
CA GLU A 127 -11.06 -25.52 22.09
C GLU A 127 -10.17 -24.61 21.21
N ARG A 128 -8.84 -24.65 21.38
CA ARG A 128 -7.91 -23.95 20.48
C ARG A 128 -7.98 -24.49 19.05
N MET A 129 -8.10 -25.80 18.88
CA MET A 129 -8.20 -26.41 17.55
C MET A 129 -9.53 -26.08 16.86
N GLU A 130 -10.62 -25.90 17.61
CA GLU A 130 -11.88 -25.42 17.03
C GLU A 130 -11.76 -23.97 16.59
N ARG A 131 -11.25 -23.08 17.45
CA ARG A 131 -11.16 -21.64 17.16
C ARG A 131 -10.18 -21.31 16.03
N ILE A 132 -9.11 -22.09 15.83
CA ILE A 132 -8.10 -21.80 14.80
C ILE A 132 -8.61 -22.02 13.36
N VAL A 133 -9.64 -22.86 13.19
CA VAL A 133 -10.19 -23.20 11.86
C VAL A 133 -10.78 -21.97 11.18
N ASP A 134 -11.42 -21.09 11.94
CA ASP A 134 -12.07 -19.89 11.43
C ASP A 134 -11.09 -18.73 11.18
N ILE A 135 -9.81 -18.89 11.57
CA ILE A 135 -8.80 -17.85 11.39
C ILE A 135 -8.27 -17.87 9.96
N SER A 136 -8.45 -16.74 9.30
CA SER A 136 -7.97 -16.44 7.95
C SER A 136 -7.04 -15.22 7.94
N TYR A 137 -6.65 -14.77 6.74
CA TYR A 137 -5.96 -13.51 6.54
C TYR A 137 -6.89 -12.29 6.77
N PRO A 138 -6.37 -11.09 7.04
CA PRO A 138 -7.18 -9.89 7.26
C PRO A 138 -7.99 -9.48 6.03
N LYS A 139 -9.26 -9.12 6.24
CA LYS A 139 -10.21 -8.71 5.20
C LYS A 139 -10.93 -7.41 5.58
N PRO A 140 -10.21 -6.27 5.56
CA PRO A 140 -10.81 -4.97 5.87
C PRO A 140 -12.01 -4.70 4.97
N LEU A 141 -13.03 -4.05 5.54
CA LEU A 141 -14.28 -3.68 4.87
C LEU A 141 -15.09 -4.84 4.26
N GLU A 142 -14.81 -6.13 4.56
CA GLU A 142 -15.50 -7.27 3.93
C GLU A 142 -17.04 -7.14 4.03
N GLY A 143 -17.57 -6.78 5.20
CA GLY A 143 -19.01 -6.59 5.39
C GLY A 143 -19.59 -5.46 4.54
N LEU A 144 -18.94 -4.29 4.52
CA LEU A 144 -19.36 -3.13 3.74
C LEU A 144 -19.31 -3.43 2.24
N LEU A 145 -18.20 -4.00 1.78
CA LEU A 145 -17.96 -4.35 0.39
C LEU A 145 -18.97 -5.37 -0.12
N ASN A 146 -19.24 -6.42 0.64
CA ASN A 146 -20.22 -7.43 0.26
C ASN A 146 -21.63 -6.85 0.15
N ALA A 147 -22.04 -6.02 1.12
CA ALA A 147 -23.35 -5.37 1.11
C ALA A 147 -23.49 -4.38 -0.06
N ALA A 148 -22.45 -3.56 -0.31
CA ALA A 148 -22.42 -2.63 -1.42
C ALA A 148 -22.46 -3.35 -2.77
N PHE A 149 -21.73 -4.46 -2.91
CA PHE A 149 -21.68 -5.25 -4.14
C PHE A 149 -22.99 -5.96 -4.43
N GLU A 150 -23.66 -6.49 -3.40
CA GLU A 150 -24.99 -7.07 -3.54
C GLU A 150 -26.00 -6.04 -4.07
N SER A 151 -26.03 -4.84 -3.48
CA SER A 151 -26.88 -3.74 -3.95
C SER A 151 -26.53 -3.28 -5.37
N TYR A 152 -25.23 -3.22 -5.70
CA TYR A 152 -24.78 -2.91 -7.05
C TYR A 152 -25.25 -3.96 -8.08
N CYS A 153 -25.20 -5.25 -7.72
CA CYS A 153 -25.65 -6.35 -8.57
C CYS A 153 -27.17 -6.40 -8.79
N GLU A 154 -27.98 -5.68 -8.00
CA GLU A 154 -29.40 -5.49 -8.27
C GLU A 154 -29.63 -4.55 -9.46
N LYS A 155 -28.78 -3.51 -9.58
CA LYS A 155 -28.82 -2.52 -10.67
C LYS A 155 -28.04 -2.97 -11.90
N VAL A 156 -26.98 -3.77 -11.68
CA VAL A 156 -26.02 -4.21 -12.69
C VAL A 156 -25.92 -5.75 -12.67
N PRO A 157 -26.88 -6.48 -13.27
CA PRO A 157 -26.95 -7.94 -13.13
C PRO A 157 -25.71 -8.69 -13.64
N TRP A 158 -25.04 -8.20 -14.69
CA TRP A 158 -23.81 -8.81 -15.22
C TRP A 158 -22.63 -8.75 -14.25
N ALA A 159 -22.66 -7.86 -13.26
CA ALA A 159 -21.62 -7.77 -12.24
C ALA A 159 -21.53 -9.06 -11.41
N ARG A 160 -22.61 -9.86 -11.35
CA ARG A 160 -22.66 -11.15 -10.66
C ARG A 160 -21.71 -12.21 -11.24
N ASP A 161 -21.20 -12.00 -12.45
CA ASP A 161 -20.14 -12.84 -13.02
C ASP A 161 -18.78 -12.64 -12.32
N PHE A 162 -18.67 -11.57 -11.53
CA PHE A 162 -17.47 -11.19 -10.80
C PHE A 162 -17.70 -11.34 -9.29
N GLN A 163 -16.60 -11.43 -8.55
CA GLN A 163 -16.61 -11.50 -7.10
C GLN A 163 -15.56 -10.56 -6.54
N LEU A 164 -15.93 -9.87 -5.47
CA LEU A 164 -14.95 -9.16 -4.65
C LEU A 164 -14.12 -10.16 -3.87
N ARG A 165 -12.87 -9.76 -3.62
CA ARG A 165 -11.91 -10.56 -2.87
C ARG A 165 -11.26 -9.67 -1.81
N PRO A 166 -11.99 -9.27 -0.76
CA PRO A 166 -11.43 -8.47 0.32
C PRO A 166 -10.15 -9.11 0.87
N LYS A 167 -9.10 -8.30 1.00
CA LYS A 167 -7.76 -8.68 1.47
C LYS A 167 -7.00 -7.41 1.87
N SER A 168 -5.91 -7.58 2.59
CA SER A 168 -5.02 -6.49 3.03
C SER A 168 -3.57 -6.90 2.79
N VAL A 169 -2.97 -6.49 1.69
CA VAL A 169 -1.55 -6.72 1.39
C VAL A 169 -0.82 -5.39 1.36
N LEU A 170 -1.21 -4.49 0.46
CA LEU A 170 -0.74 -3.11 0.43
C LEU A 170 -1.14 -2.37 1.71
N ARG A 171 -2.40 -2.52 2.17
CA ARG A 171 -2.80 -1.93 3.44
C ARG A 171 -1.97 -2.48 4.61
N ASP A 172 -1.72 -3.78 4.67
CA ASP A 172 -0.86 -4.38 5.72
C ASP A 172 0.57 -3.82 5.65
N MET A 173 1.15 -3.67 4.45
CA MET A 173 2.46 -3.01 4.28
C MET A 173 2.47 -1.57 4.83
N LEU A 174 1.43 -0.80 4.54
CA LEU A 174 1.32 0.59 4.97
C LEU A 174 1.07 0.72 6.48
N GLU A 175 0.15 -0.08 7.02
CA GLU A 175 -0.14 -0.10 8.45
C GLU A 175 1.14 -0.49 9.18
N THR A 176 1.79 -1.61 8.81
CA THR A 176 3.02 -2.12 9.43
C THR A 176 4.29 -1.35 9.08
N ALA A 177 4.20 -0.32 8.24
CA ALA A 177 5.31 0.48 7.75
C ALA A 177 6.48 -0.37 7.19
N ASN A 178 6.14 -1.47 6.52
CA ASN A 178 7.12 -2.32 5.85
C ASN A 178 7.38 -1.81 4.43
N ASP A 179 8.65 -1.66 4.08
CA ASP A 179 9.08 -1.58 2.69
C ASP A 179 9.01 -2.96 2.00
N PHE A 180 9.28 -3.01 0.70
CA PHE A 180 9.18 -4.23 -0.09
C PHE A 180 10.04 -5.38 0.47
N LYS A 181 11.32 -5.12 0.74
CA LYS A 181 12.28 -6.13 1.25
C LYS A 181 11.97 -6.54 2.68
N GLY A 182 11.58 -5.58 3.53
CA GLY A 182 11.16 -5.78 4.90
C GLY A 182 9.90 -6.64 5.01
N TYR A 183 8.95 -6.45 4.09
CA TYR A 183 7.74 -7.26 4.02
C TYR A 183 8.08 -8.71 3.62
N ILE A 184 8.87 -8.91 2.57
CA ILE A 184 9.29 -10.25 2.12
C ILE A 184 10.06 -11.00 3.21
N SER A 185 11.06 -10.34 3.80
CA SER A 185 11.89 -10.93 4.86
C SER A 185 11.10 -11.19 6.15
N GLY A 186 10.19 -10.28 6.52
CA GLY A 186 9.35 -10.37 7.72
C GLY A 186 8.39 -11.57 7.70
N PHE A 187 7.92 -11.98 6.52
CA PHE A 187 7.06 -13.16 6.34
C PHE A 187 7.82 -14.40 5.85
N GLY A 188 9.15 -14.33 5.66
CA GLY A 188 9.95 -15.45 5.16
C GLY A 188 9.59 -15.85 3.72
N MET A 189 9.21 -14.89 2.89
CA MET A 189 8.64 -15.10 1.55
C MET A 189 9.65 -14.91 0.41
N ALA A 190 10.92 -15.32 0.59
CA ALA A 190 12.00 -15.05 -0.38
C ALA A 190 11.72 -15.50 -1.84
N ARG A 191 10.78 -16.43 -2.07
CA ARG A 191 10.38 -16.90 -3.41
C ARG A 191 9.12 -16.22 -3.97
N SER A 192 8.59 -15.20 -3.28
CA SER A 192 7.35 -14.51 -3.66
C SER A 192 7.56 -13.05 -4.04
N GLU A 193 8.80 -12.59 -4.18
CA GLU A 193 9.13 -11.21 -4.57
C GLU A 193 8.42 -10.81 -5.87
N GLY A 194 8.56 -11.58 -6.94
CA GLY A 194 7.85 -11.30 -8.20
C GLY A 194 6.32 -11.35 -8.08
N THR A 195 5.76 -12.15 -7.15
CA THR A 195 4.31 -12.16 -6.90
C THR A 195 3.86 -10.89 -6.20
N LEU A 196 4.64 -10.41 -5.21
CA LEU A 196 4.37 -9.16 -4.52
C LEU A 196 4.53 -7.98 -5.48
N LEU A 197 5.62 -7.93 -6.26
CA LEU A 197 5.83 -6.85 -7.22
C LEU A 197 4.68 -6.76 -8.22
N ARG A 198 4.30 -7.87 -8.86
CA ARG A 198 3.16 -7.88 -9.78
C ARG A 198 1.88 -7.37 -9.12
N TYR A 199 1.62 -7.80 -7.88
CA TYR A 199 0.46 -7.37 -7.13
C TYR A 199 0.48 -5.86 -6.82
N LEU A 200 1.62 -5.34 -6.39
CA LEU A 200 1.81 -3.91 -6.11
C LEU A 200 1.72 -3.05 -7.40
N SER A 201 2.22 -3.54 -8.53
CA SER A 201 2.05 -2.90 -9.83
C SER A 201 0.58 -2.86 -10.26
N GLU A 202 -0.16 -3.94 -10.06
CA GLU A 202 -1.61 -3.97 -10.31
C GLU A 202 -2.34 -2.97 -9.41
N ALA A 203 -2.01 -2.92 -8.11
CA ALA A 203 -2.58 -1.96 -7.18
C ALA A 203 -2.25 -0.50 -7.56
N TYR A 204 -1.00 -0.22 -7.97
CA TYR A 204 -0.58 1.08 -8.46
C TYR A 204 -1.40 1.52 -9.67
N HIS A 205 -1.56 0.64 -10.66
CA HIS A 205 -2.32 0.94 -11.86
C HIS A 205 -3.79 1.21 -11.57
N VAL A 206 -4.44 0.43 -10.69
CA VAL A 206 -5.84 0.70 -10.33
C VAL A 206 -5.96 2.02 -9.57
N LEU A 207 -5.07 2.27 -8.60
CA LEU A 207 -5.07 3.51 -7.85
C LEU A 207 -4.85 4.73 -8.75
N SER A 208 -3.90 4.67 -9.68
CA SER A 208 -3.53 5.82 -10.52
C SER A 208 -4.52 6.09 -11.66
N ARG A 209 -5.21 5.06 -12.17
CA ARG A 209 -6.05 5.17 -13.37
C ARG A 209 -7.54 5.17 -13.07
N THR A 210 -7.97 4.52 -11.99
CA THR A 210 -9.40 4.33 -11.71
C THR A 210 -9.95 5.37 -10.75
N ILE A 211 -9.12 5.91 -9.85
CA ILE A 211 -9.59 6.84 -8.81
C ILE A 211 -9.56 8.28 -9.33
N PRO A 212 -10.68 9.03 -9.27
CA PRO A 212 -10.74 10.44 -9.67
C PRO A 212 -9.91 11.33 -8.74
N ALA A 213 -9.37 12.43 -9.27
CA ALA A 213 -8.49 13.33 -8.53
C ALA A 213 -9.14 13.98 -7.30
N ASP A 214 -10.46 14.19 -7.30
CA ASP A 214 -11.22 14.74 -6.18
C ASP A 214 -11.38 13.75 -5.01
N LYS A 215 -11.14 12.45 -5.24
CA LYS A 215 -11.13 11.42 -4.20
C LYS A 215 -9.76 11.24 -3.54
N PHE A 216 -8.74 11.95 -4.02
CA PHE A 216 -7.40 11.92 -3.43
C PHE A 216 -7.23 12.96 -2.32
N ASP A 217 -7.19 12.49 -1.07
CA ASP A 217 -6.64 13.26 0.04
C ASP A 217 -5.10 13.31 -0.06
N GLU A 218 -4.45 14.09 0.81
CA GLU A 218 -2.99 14.24 0.76
C GLU A 218 -2.29 12.91 1.05
N ARG A 219 -2.82 12.13 1.99
CA ARG A 219 -2.26 10.83 2.39
C ARG A 219 -2.30 9.82 1.24
N LEU A 220 -3.39 9.75 0.48
CA LEU A 220 -3.49 8.84 -0.66
C LEU A 220 -2.55 9.23 -1.80
N LYS A 221 -2.29 10.54 -2.00
CA LYS A 221 -1.28 11.01 -2.97
C LYS A 221 0.12 10.58 -2.57
N GLU A 222 0.48 10.74 -1.28
CA GLU A 222 1.76 10.26 -0.76
C GLU A 222 1.93 8.75 -0.98
N ILE A 223 0.88 7.97 -0.71
CA ILE A 223 0.89 6.52 -0.93
C ILE A 223 1.04 6.18 -2.41
N LEU A 224 0.34 6.88 -3.31
CA LEU A 224 0.44 6.67 -4.76
C LEU A 224 1.87 6.91 -5.26
N GLU A 225 2.49 8.01 -4.84
CA GLU A 225 3.86 8.36 -5.21
C GLU A 225 4.87 7.34 -4.68
N TRP A 226 4.75 6.94 -3.41
CA TRP A 226 5.59 5.90 -2.80
C TRP A 226 5.44 4.55 -3.49
N LEU A 227 4.20 4.14 -3.79
CA LEU A 227 3.93 2.87 -4.44
C LEU A 227 4.51 2.86 -5.86
N GLY A 228 4.33 3.96 -6.60
CA GLY A 228 4.92 4.13 -7.93
C GLY A 228 6.45 4.09 -7.90
N PHE A 229 7.08 4.76 -6.93
CA PHE A 229 8.52 4.69 -6.72
C PHE A 229 8.99 3.26 -6.43
N THR A 230 8.36 2.61 -5.45
CA THR A 230 8.70 1.23 -5.03
C THR A 230 8.62 0.26 -6.21
N VAL A 231 7.56 0.33 -7.02
CA VAL A 231 7.41 -0.52 -8.21
C VAL A 231 8.52 -0.27 -9.22
N ARG A 232 8.82 0.98 -9.57
CA ARG A 232 9.87 1.32 -10.55
C ARG A 232 11.26 0.87 -10.08
N THR A 233 11.59 1.10 -8.82
CA THR A 233 12.91 0.76 -8.27
C THR A 233 13.12 -0.75 -8.22
N VAL A 234 12.13 -1.51 -7.72
CA VAL A 234 12.25 -2.96 -7.62
C VAL A 234 12.26 -3.61 -9.01
N ASP A 235 11.41 -3.16 -9.94
CA ASP A 235 11.41 -3.64 -11.32
C ASP A 235 12.79 -3.44 -11.99
N SER A 236 13.39 -2.25 -11.83
CA SER A 236 14.75 -1.97 -12.34
C SER A 236 15.79 -2.93 -11.73
N SER A 237 15.73 -3.17 -10.42
CA SER A 237 16.67 -4.09 -9.75
C SER A 237 16.52 -5.56 -10.19
N LEU A 238 15.30 -6.04 -10.41
CA LEU A 238 15.04 -7.39 -10.90
C LEU A 238 15.47 -7.55 -12.35
N VAL A 239 15.26 -6.52 -13.16
CA VAL A 239 15.75 -6.44 -14.54
C VAL A 239 17.28 -6.47 -14.57
N ASP A 240 17.97 -5.76 -13.69
CA ASP A 240 19.42 -5.77 -13.59
C ASP A 240 19.95 -7.15 -13.13
N GLU A 241 19.29 -7.81 -12.17
CA GLU A 241 19.61 -9.18 -11.73
C GLU A 241 19.43 -10.22 -12.86
N TRP A 242 18.43 -10.03 -13.72
CA TRP A 242 18.19 -10.89 -14.88
C TRP A 242 19.18 -10.59 -16.02
N ALA A 243 19.55 -9.33 -16.25
CA ALA A 243 20.58 -8.96 -17.21
C ALA A 243 21.96 -9.54 -16.82
N ALA A 244 22.27 -9.56 -15.52
CA ALA A 244 23.46 -10.21 -14.97
C ALA A 244 23.45 -11.75 -15.12
N SER A 245 22.28 -12.35 -15.34
CA SER A 245 22.08 -13.80 -15.55
C SER A 245 22.04 -14.23 -17.02
N GLY A 246 22.18 -13.30 -17.97
CA GLY A 246 22.44 -13.59 -19.38
C GLY A 246 21.23 -13.62 -20.32
N GLU A 247 20.13 -12.93 -20.00
CA GLU A 247 19.02 -12.68 -20.94
C GLU A 247 18.78 -11.17 -21.14
N ASP A 248 18.53 -10.82 -22.40
CA ASP A 248 18.60 -9.46 -22.96
C ASP A 248 17.42 -8.60 -22.46
N ALA A 249 17.72 -7.54 -21.69
CA ALA A 249 16.75 -6.58 -21.18
C ALA A 249 16.72 -5.33 -22.05
N SER A 250 15.57 -5.01 -22.65
CA SER A 250 15.40 -3.77 -23.40
C SER A 250 14.40 -2.80 -22.76
N VAL A 251 14.90 -1.57 -22.60
CA VAL A 251 14.23 -0.27 -22.47
C VAL A 251 13.73 0.13 -21.08
N VAL A 252 14.61 0.80 -20.34
CA VAL A 252 14.26 1.79 -19.29
C VAL A 252 14.42 3.19 -19.89
N PRO A 253 13.44 4.12 -19.75
CA PRO A 253 13.59 5.49 -20.21
C PRO A 253 14.61 6.26 -19.35
N PRO A 254 15.32 7.26 -19.91
CA PRO A 254 16.36 7.98 -19.19
C PRO A 254 15.76 8.83 -18.05
N ALA A 255 16.29 8.67 -16.83
CA ALA A 255 16.01 9.55 -15.71
C ALA A 255 16.58 10.95 -15.99
N ALA A 256 15.84 11.99 -15.59
CA ALA A 256 16.24 13.38 -15.77
C ALA A 256 17.48 13.71 -14.91
N THR A 257 18.56 14.08 -15.57
CA THR A 257 19.85 14.49 -14.98
C THR A 257 19.80 15.95 -14.55
N ASP A 258 19.47 16.20 -13.28
CA ASP A 258 20.03 17.30 -12.44
C ASP A 258 19.43 17.37 -11.01
N VAL A 259 18.59 16.41 -10.61
CA VAL A 259 17.97 16.39 -9.26
C VAL A 259 18.51 15.19 -8.47
N VAL A 260 19.10 15.44 -7.30
CA VAL A 260 19.65 14.38 -6.41
C VAL A 260 18.56 13.39 -5.97
N VAL A 261 17.36 13.90 -5.68
CA VAL A 261 16.19 13.09 -5.33
C VAL A 261 15.01 13.41 -6.24
N PRO A 262 14.88 12.77 -7.41
CA PRO A 262 13.80 13.04 -8.35
C PRO A 262 12.40 12.84 -7.73
N ASP A 263 12.24 11.77 -6.95
CA ASP A 263 10.98 11.41 -6.29
C ASP A 263 11.00 11.79 -4.78
N ARG A 264 11.27 13.08 -4.47
CA ARG A 264 11.46 13.58 -3.10
C ARG A 264 10.40 13.11 -2.10
N ARG A 265 9.14 13.17 -2.47
CA ARG A 265 8.01 12.77 -1.61
C ARG A 265 8.02 11.27 -1.32
N ALA A 266 8.28 10.43 -2.32
CA ALA A 266 8.38 8.99 -2.14
C ALA A 266 9.55 8.61 -1.22
N VAL A 267 10.72 9.23 -1.40
CA VAL A 267 11.89 9.01 -0.53
C VAL A 267 11.61 9.49 0.90
N THR A 268 10.92 10.64 1.05
CA THR A 268 10.49 11.14 2.37
C THR A 268 9.58 10.12 3.06
N LEU A 269 8.62 9.53 2.34
CA LEU A 269 7.72 8.53 2.90
C LEU A 269 8.44 7.22 3.25
N LEU A 270 9.41 6.76 2.43
CA LEU A 270 10.23 5.60 2.75
C LEU A 270 10.99 5.78 4.07
N VAL A 271 11.65 6.92 4.22
CA VAL A 271 12.41 7.26 5.43
C VAL A 271 11.48 7.36 6.65
N ARG A 272 10.34 8.04 6.51
CA ARG A 272 9.34 8.17 7.58
C ARG A 272 8.78 6.82 8.00
N ASN A 273 8.39 5.97 7.04
CA ASN A 273 7.91 4.62 7.30
C ASN A 273 8.99 3.77 7.98
N ALA A 274 10.24 3.87 7.51
CA ALA A 274 11.35 3.14 8.12
C ALA A 274 11.53 3.53 9.59
N LEU A 275 11.53 4.82 9.93
CA LEU A 275 11.66 5.26 11.32
C LEU A 275 10.43 4.95 12.16
N TRP A 276 9.22 5.13 11.60
CA TRP A 276 7.97 4.79 12.28
C TRP A 276 7.89 3.31 12.63
N ARG A 277 8.37 2.43 11.75
CA ARG A 277 8.48 1.00 12.04
C ARG A 277 9.29 0.74 13.32
N ARG A 278 10.35 1.51 13.58
CA ARG A 278 11.13 1.37 14.83
C ARG A 278 10.32 1.84 16.02
N VAL A 279 9.63 2.99 15.94
CA VAL A 279 8.73 3.46 17.01
C VAL A 279 7.69 2.39 17.37
N ARG A 280 7.08 1.75 16.37
CA ARG A 280 6.13 0.65 16.58
C ARG A 280 6.75 -0.56 17.28
N LEU A 281 7.98 -0.95 16.90
CA LEU A 281 8.67 -2.07 17.54
C LEU A 281 9.11 -1.74 18.97
N ILE A 282 9.50 -0.49 19.23
CA ILE A 282 9.79 0.03 20.58
C ILE A 282 8.55 -0.11 21.46
N ALA A 283 7.39 0.41 21.00
CA ALA A 283 6.12 0.31 21.70
C ALA A 283 5.68 -1.14 21.96
N ALA A 284 6.01 -2.06 21.04
CA ALA A 284 5.74 -3.48 21.18
C ALA A 284 6.76 -4.26 22.05
N HIS A 285 7.81 -3.59 22.53
CA HIS A 285 8.96 -4.22 23.20
C HIS A 285 9.65 -5.31 22.37
N ASP A 286 9.59 -5.23 21.03
CA ASP A 286 10.19 -6.22 20.13
C ASP A 286 11.66 -5.92 19.84
N ILE A 287 12.47 -6.03 20.90
CA ILE A 287 13.93 -5.77 20.89
C ILE A 287 14.63 -6.69 19.88
N GLN A 288 14.17 -7.94 19.76
CA GLN A 288 14.74 -8.92 18.85
C GLN A 288 14.62 -8.45 17.39
N GLN A 289 13.44 -7.98 17.00
CA GLN A 289 13.22 -7.50 15.65
C GLN A 289 13.95 -6.18 15.38
N LEU A 290 14.00 -5.24 16.35
CA LEU A 290 14.81 -4.01 16.26
C LEU A 290 16.29 -4.33 16.00
N GLY A 291 16.87 -5.17 16.84
CA GLY A 291 18.28 -5.59 16.72
C GLY A 291 18.59 -6.32 15.42
N LYS A 292 17.59 -6.95 14.79
CA LYS A 292 17.73 -7.60 13.48
C LYS A 292 17.74 -6.60 12.33
N ILE A 293 16.84 -5.61 12.35
CA ILE A 293 16.68 -4.66 11.23
C ILE A 293 17.70 -3.53 11.24
N ASP A 294 18.27 -3.20 12.40
CA ASP A 294 19.27 -2.12 12.54
C ASP A 294 20.70 -2.66 12.77
N TYR A 295 20.89 -3.99 12.63
CA TYR A 295 22.18 -4.66 12.85
C TYR A 295 23.31 -4.06 11.99
N ASP A 296 23.03 -3.82 10.71
CA ASP A 296 24.01 -3.30 9.74
C ASP A 296 24.43 -1.86 10.05
N TRP A 297 23.65 -1.13 10.87
CA TRP A 297 23.96 0.22 11.34
C TRP A 297 24.55 0.23 12.77
N GLY A 298 24.98 -0.93 13.26
CA GLY A 298 25.65 -1.07 14.56
C GLY A 298 24.70 -1.05 15.76
N TRP A 299 23.42 -1.34 15.54
CA TRP A 299 22.38 -1.44 16.57
C TRP A 299 21.87 -2.88 16.69
N ASP A 300 22.62 -3.67 17.45
CA ASP A 300 22.24 -5.05 17.78
C ASP A 300 21.18 -5.12 18.89
N GLU A 301 20.68 -6.33 19.14
CA GLU A 301 19.65 -6.59 20.17
C GLU A 301 20.10 -6.12 21.57
N ARG A 302 21.40 -6.22 21.88
CA ARG A 302 21.92 -5.79 23.18
C ARG A 302 21.87 -4.28 23.33
N ARG A 303 22.32 -3.54 22.32
CA ARG A 303 22.32 -2.07 22.36
C ARG A 303 20.89 -1.51 22.42
N TRP A 304 19.96 -2.11 21.67
CA TRP A 304 18.55 -1.78 21.77
C TRP A 304 17.97 -2.11 23.16
N ARG A 305 18.33 -3.25 23.75
CA ARG A 305 17.92 -3.60 25.11
C ARG A 305 18.37 -2.55 26.13
N ASP A 306 19.64 -2.17 26.10
CA ASP A 306 20.18 -1.19 27.06
C ASP A 306 19.47 0.17 26.94
N ALA A 307 19.20 0.62 25.70
CA ALA A 307 18.48 1.87 25.45
C ALA A 307 17.01 1.81 25.91
N LEU A 308 16.30 0.73 25.61
CA LEU A 308 14.89 0.58 25.97
C LEU A 308 14.68 0.29 27.45
N ASP A 309 15.57 -0.46 28.10
CA ASP A 309 15.53 -0.65 29.55
C ASP A 309 15.69 0.69 30.30
N ALA A 310 16.50 1.60 29.76
CA ALA A 310 16.61 2.95 30.31
C ALA A 310 15.34 3.78 30.07
N PHE A 311 14.78 3.73 28.84
CA PHE A 311 13.54 4.42 28.49
C PHE A 311 12.35 3.96 29.33
N PHE A 312 12.04 2.65 29.37
CA PHE A 312 10.89 2.10 30.10
C PHE A 312 11.06 2.10 31.63
N LYS A 313 12.25 2.47 32.12
CA LYS A 313 12.46 2.79 33.53
C LYS A 313 12.04 4.23 33.85
N ALA A 314 12.15 5.14 32.89
CA ALA A 314 11.77 6.54 33.02
C ALA A 314 10.30 6.80 32.62
N HIS A 315 9.81 6.11 31.59
CA HIS A 315 8.47 6.26 31.01
C HIS A 315 7.69 4.95 31.05
N ASP A 316 6.37 5.01 31.18
CA ASP A 316 5.52 3.81 31.29
C ASP A 316 5.31 3.11 29.93
N HIS A 317 4.85 3.85 28.91
CA HIS A 317 4.59 3.30 27.59
C HIS A 317 4.69 4.36 26.47
N VAL A 318 4.84 3.89 25.25
CA VAL A 318 4.85 4.71 24.03
C VAL A 318 3.42 4.90 23.51
N VAL A 319 3.10 6.12 23.09
CA VAL A 319 1.82 6.47 22.45
C VAL A 319 1.94 6.29 20.94
N LEU A 320 0.95 5.60 20.33
CA LEU A 320 0.90 5.30 18.89
C LEU A 320 -0.36 5.88 18.20
N ASP A 321 -0.90 6.99 18.70
CA ASP A 321 -2.10 7.60 18.12
C ASP A 321 -1.83 8.29 16.76
N ALA A 322 -2.87 8.84 16.14
CA ALA A 322 -2.76 9.52 14.86
C ALA A 322 -1.81 10.74 14.91
N ASP A 323 -1.68 11.37 16.09
CA ASP A 323 -0.76 12.48 16.31
C ASP A 323 0.69 11.98 16.40
N ALA A 324 0.94 10.81 17.00
CA ALA A 324 2.27 10.19 17.07
C ALA A 324 2.85 9.86 15.69
N HIS A 325 2.00 9.52 14.71
CA HIS A 325 2.43 9.35 13.31
C HIS A 325 2.60 10.70 12.57
N SER A 326 2.19 11.83 13.14
CA SER A 326 2.17 13.13 12.47
C SER A 326 3.58 13.69 12.19
N THR A 327 3.65 14.72 11.34
CA THR A 327 4.90 15.43 11.04
C THR A 327 5.49 16.16 12.26
N LYS A 328 4.77 16.22 13.40
CA LYS A 328 5.25 16.88 14.62
C LYS A 328 6.43 16.15 15.26
N PHE A 329 6.52 14.83 15.07
CA PHE A 329 7.55 13.98 15.70
C PHE A 329 8.66 13.58 14.73
N PHE A 330 8.59 14.06 13.49
CA PHE A 330 9.53 13.71 12.44
C PHE A 330 10.07 14.98 11.80
N GLU A 331 11.38 15.19 11.93
CA GLU A 331 12.10 16.30 11.30
C GLU A 331 13.05 15.78 10.24
N ILE A 332 13.15 16.52 9.14
CA ILE A 332 14.09 16.27 8.06
C ILE A 332 14.82 17.56 7.68
N ASP A 333 16.14 17.55 7.82
CA ASP A 333 17.02 18.60 7.32
C ASP A 333 17.65 18.15 6.00
N THR A 334 17.38 18.94 4.96
CA THR A 334 17.79 18.66 3.58
C THR A 334 18.88 19.62 3.10
N SER A 335 19.54 20.33 4.01
CA SER A 335 20.57 21.33 3.70
C SER A 335 21.79 20.74 2.97
N GLU A 336 22.13 19.48 3.22
CA GLU A 336 23.26 18.79 2.60
C GLU A 336 22.89 17.90 1.40
N GLU A 337 21.66 17.99 0.90
CA GLU A 337 21.16 17.17 -0.20
C GLU A 337 22.01 17.30 -1.47
N THR A 338 22.27 18.54 -1.92
CA THR A 338 23.06 18.76 -3.15
C THR A 338 24.56 18.56 -2.93
N SER A 339 25.08 18.85 -1.74
CA SER A 339 26.52 18.84 -1.48
C SER A 339 27.07 17.46 -1.10
N LYS A 340 26.30 16.68 -0.32
CA LYS A 340 26.74 15.38 0.20
C LYS A 340 25.78 14.23 -0.11
N HIS A 341 24.63 14.52 -0.73
CA HIS A 341 23.59 13.52 -1.00
C HIS A 341 23.08 12.88 0.31
N LEU A 342 22.87 13.71 1.34
CA LEU A 342 22.39 13.30 2.65
C LEU A 342 21.18 14.11 3.09
N TRP A 343 20.28 13.45 3.83
CA TRP A 343 19.29 14.11 4.69
C TRP A 343 19.54 13.75 6.15
N HIS A 344 19.52 14.73 7.05
CA HIS A 344 19.56 14.44 8.49
C HIS A 344 18.13 14.29 8.99
N VAL A 345 17.84 13.16 9.64
CA VAL A 345 16.49 12.82 10.08
C VAL A 345 16.44 12.63 11.57
N ARG A 346 15.34 13.07 12.17
CA ARG A 346 15.08 12.92 13.60
C ARG A 346 13.66 12.42 13.79
N GLN A 347 13.53 11.28 14.44
CA GLN A 347 12.25 10.74 14.91
C GLN A 347 12.23 10.83 16.43
N THR A 348 11.29 11.58 16.97
CA THR A 348 11.02 11.64 18.42
C THR A 348 9.97 10.58 18.76
N VAL A 349 10.12 9.92 19.90
CA VAL A 349 9.14 8.97 20.43
C VAL A 349 8.22 9.72 21.39
N ASP A 350 6.92 9.61 21.20
CA ASP A 350 5.92 10.20 22.11
C ASP A 350 5.68 9.22 23.27
N ASP A 351 6.13 9.59 24.45
CA ASP A 351 5.84 8.91 25.71
C ASP A 351 4.49 9.38 26.29
N TYR A 352 3.93 8.57 27.19
CA TYR A 352 2.65 8.86 27.82
C TYR A 352 2.65 10.18 28.63
N GLU A 353 3.79 10.53 29.23
CA GLU A 353 3.97 11.74 30.01
C GLU A 353 4.07 13.01 29.14
N GLY A 354 4.42 12.84 27.86
CA GLY A 354 4.58 13.90 26.87
C GLY A 354 5.91 14.65 26.97
N ASP A 355 6.92 14.05 27.61
CA ASP A 355 8.24 14.64 27.83
C ASP A 355 9.06 14.70 26.54
N ARG A 356 8.87 13.72 25.65
CA ARG A 356 9.41 13.63 24.28
C ARG A 356 10.92 13.76 24.26
N ASP A 357 11.57 13.11 25.20
CA ASP A 357 13.00 13.19 25.45
C ASP A 357 13.77 11.99 24.89
N PHE A 358 13.11 11.06 24.19
CA PHE A 358 13.74 9.92 23.53
C PHE A 358 13.52 9.98 22.02
N GLY A 359 14.53 9.58 21.24
CA GLY A 359 14.44 9.61 19.79
C GLY A 359 15.46 8.75 19.04
N ILE A 360 15.34 8.80 17.72
CA ILE A 360 16.21 8.14 16.75
C ILE A 360 16.70 9.19 15.76
N TRP A 361 18.02 9.35 15.64
CA TRP A 361 18.65 10.23 14.67
C TRP A 361 19.55 9.45 13.73
N ALA A 362 19.55 9.85 12.46
CA ALA A 362 20.37 9.24 11.44
C ALA A 362 20.60 10.19 10.27
N ASP A 363 21.60 9.87 9.47
CA ASP A 363 21.80 10.43 8.14
C ASP A 363 21.23 9.45 7.11
N VAL A 364 20.39 9.91 6.20
CA VAL A 364 19.88 9.12 5.09
C VAL A 364 20.85 9.20 3.93
N LEU A 365 21.40 8.06 3.52
CA LEU A 365 22.21 7.96 2.30
C LEU A 365 21.27 7.98 1.08
N LEU A 366 21.17 9.12 0.39
CA LEU A 366 20.16 9.33 -0.65
C LEU A 366 20.36 8.44 -1.88
N ASP A 367 21.60 8.26 -2.33
CA ASP A 367 21.91 7.41 -3.48
C ASP A 367 21.54 5.96 -3.18
N ALA A 368 22.02 5.41 -2.05
CA ALA A 368 21.74 4.04 -1.64
C ALA A 368 20.25 3.79 -1.36
N THR A 369 19.56 4.78 -0.77
CA THR A 369 18.11 4.70 -0.51
C THR A 369 17.33 4.60 -1.82
N GLN A 370 17.74 5.37 -2.83
CA GLN A 370 17.07 5.38 -4.14
C GLN A 370 17.34 4.09 -4.93
N ASP A 371 18.57 3.60 -4.90
CA ASP A 371 18.97 2.36 -5.59
C ASP A 371 18.28 1.13 -5.00
N LEU A 372 18.14 1.06 -3.67
CA LEU A 372 17.59 -0.11 -3.00
C LEU A 372 16.08 -0.07 -2.82
N GLY A 373 15.44 1.09 -2.97
CA GLY A 373 14.02 1.28 -2.70
C GLY A 373 13.65 1.11 -1.23
N ALA A 374 14.62 1.30 -0.33
CA ALA A 374 14.51 1.11 1.12
C ALA A 374 15.41 2.12 1.81
N ALA A 375 15.00 2.66 2.97
CA ALA A 375 15.78 3.67 3.68
C ALA A 375 17.13 3.09 4.15
N VAL A 376 18.22 3.73 3.74
CA VAL A 376 19.59 3.39 4.16
C VAL A 376 20.11 4.50 5.04
N PHE A 377 20.51 4.14 6.26
CA PHE A 377 21.02 5.09 7.25
C PHE A 377 22.53 4.98 7.44
N ASP A 378 23.13 6.10 7.84
CA ASP A 378 24.47 6.23 8.41
C ASP A 378 24.39 7.07 9.70
N HIS A 379 25.44 7.07 10.52
CA HIS A 379 25.48 7.72 11.85
C HIS A 379 24.22 7.47 12.71
N TYR A 380 23.66 6.26 12.61
CA TYR A 380 22.42 5.88 13.27
C TYR A 380 22.60 5.83 14.80
N ARG A 381 21.75 6.58 15.50
CA ARG A 381 21.75 6.73 16.96
C ARG A 381 20.31 6.70 17.47
N ALA A 382 20.08 6.04 18.60
CA ALA A 382 18.83 6.09 19.35
C ALA A 382 19.13 6.27 20.84
N GLY A 383 18.24 6.91 21.59
CA GLY A 383 18.47 7.20 22.99
C GLY A 383 17.77 8.47 23.46
N PHE A 384 18.09 8.90 24.68
CA PHE A 384 17.65 10.19 25.19
C PHE A 384 18.27 11.34 24.38
N ILE A 385 17.47 12.35 24.04
CA ILE A 385 17.83 13.48 23.20
C ILE A 385 19.06 14.22 23.74
N GLU A 386 19.24 14.30 25.05
CA GLU A 386 20.43 14.89 25.67
C GLU A 386 21.72 14.15 25.27
N ASP A 387 21.69 12.82 25.27
CA ASP A 387 22.82 11.96 24.88
C ASP A 387 23.08 12.04 23.37
N LEU A 388 22.01 12.19 22.59
CA LEU A 388 22.09 12.35 21.15
C LEU A 388 22.71 13.72 20.78
N LEU A 389 22.31 14.82 21.44
CA LEU A 389 22.84 16.17 21.19
C LEU A 389 24.30 16.32 21.66
N GLY A 390 24.68 15.58 22.71
CA GLY A 390 26.01 15.68 23.33
C GLY A 390 27.13 14.94 22.60
N SER A 391 26.84 14.28 21.47
CA SER A 391 27.78 13.41 20.75
C SER A 391 28.28 13.98 19.40
N ASP A 392 28.13 15.29 19.18
CA ASP A 392 28.71 16.02 18.02
C ASP A 392 30.18 16.45 18.22
#